data_AF-A0A1F3SGL1-F1
#
_entry.id   AF-A0A1F3SGL1-F1
#
_cell.length_a   1.000
_cell.length_b   1.000
_cell.length_c   1.000
_cell.angle_alpha   90.00
_cell.angle_beta   90.00
_cell.angle_gamma   90.00
#
_symmetry.space_group_name_H-M   'P 1'
#
loop_
_entity.id
_entity.type
_entity.pdbx_description
1 polymer ?
#
loop_
_entity_poly.entity_id
_entity_poly.type
_entity_poly.pdbx_seq_one_letter_code
_entity_poly.pdbx_strand_id
1 'polypeptide(L)'
;MKIFLLTLMFLIMLVSLQSCMNKTSSNKVAATTATPTPAPGFTPGSVDTGSGTGTGSSGGTVDTSCTAPGTGNQPFDYYTLPSIIAHGKSSGVVAWSSATDPRLQTPTAQNMFVTDARFQVRVLAHSSPGKAIDTYNNVCTMEALPYTRLQVKVGLKLPGAATYFSTYTFDYTNNAEIDVNGCSPSHSFTIPPHTGPLVVEVMNAKWDYSCTWDKAMGVPESSSSYCPWGLVWVHDCYEITLQVATDYTKGLP
;
A
#
# COMPACT_ATOMS: atom_id res chain seq x y z
N MET A 1 19.69 23.06 -54.31
CA MET A 1 20.23 23.58 -53.03
C MET A 1 19.42 23.20 -51.80
N LYS A 2 18.08 23.15 -51.80
CA LYS A 2 17.29 22.83 -50.60
C LYS A 2 17.39 21.37 -50.11
N ILE A 3 17.60 20.40 -51.01
CA ILE A 3 17.73 18.97 -50.66
C ILE A 3 19.09 18.66 -49.98
N PHE A 4 20.14 19.39 -50.34
CA PHE A 4 21.49 19.20 -49.78
C PHE A 4 21.61 19.69 -48.33
N LEU A 5 20.80 20.67 -47.93
CA LEU A 5 20.76 21.15 -46.54
C LEU A 5 20.03 20.17 -45.62
N LEU A 6 19.02 19.46 -46.14
CA LEU A 6 18.21 18.53 -45.34
C LEU A 6 18.97 17.23 -45.03
N THR A 7 19.76 16.72 -45.98
CA THR A 7 20.63 15.55 -45.76
C THR A 7 21.80 15.85 -44.82
N LEU A 8 22.34 17.08 -44.83
CA LEU A 8 23.41 17.48 -43.92
C LEU A 8 22.94 17.58 -42.46
N MET A 9 21.71 18.04 -42.21
CA MET A 9 21.15 18.07 -40.84
C MET A 9 20.84 16.67 -40.30
N PHE A 10 20.42 15.72 -41.15
CA PHE A 10 20.16 14.34 -40.71
C PHE A 10 21.46 13.59 -40.37
N LEU A 11 22.58 13.91 -41.05
CA LEU A 11 23.87 13.28 -40.80
C LEU A 11 24.52 13.73 -39.46
N ILE A 12 24.27 14.98 -39.03
CA ILE A 12 24.83 15.52 -37.77
C ILE A 12 24.12 14.94 -36.54
N MET A 13 22.83 14.54 -36.65
CA MET A 13 22.08 13.91 -35.55
C MET A 13 22.49 12.46 -35.25
N LEU A 14 23.17 11.78 -36.19
CA LEU A 14 23.60 10.38 -36.02
C LEU A 14 24.95 10.23 -35.30
N VAL A 15 25.70 11.32 -35.08
CA VAL A 15 27.07 11.28 -34.51
C VAL A 15 27.08 11.53 -32.99
N SER A 16 25.94 11.81 -32.36
CA SER A 16 25.85 12.11 -30.91
C SER A 16 25.40 10.94 -30.02
N LEU A 17 25.49 9.69 -30.47
CA LEU A 17 25.10 8.49 -29.69
C LEU A 17 26.26 7.53 -29.37
N GLN A 18 27.50 8.03 -29.30
CA GLN A 18 28.63 7.24 -28.80
C GLN A 18 29.24 7.90 -27.56
N SER A 19 28.62 7.65 -26.41
CA SER A 19 29.27 7.77 -25.10
C SER A 19 29.35 6.40 -24.45
N CYS A 20 30.58 5.87 -24.48
CA CYS A 20 31.23 4.97 -23.54
C CYS A 20 30.35 4.04 -22.67
N MET A 21 30.29 2.76 -23.05
CA MET A 21 30.33 1.69 -22.05
C MET A 21 31.47 0.73 -22.35
N ASN A 22 32.45 0.77 -21.46
CA ASN A 22 33.59 -0.12 -21.43
C ASN A 22 33.12 -1.58 -21.36
N LYS A 23 33.71 -2.40 -22.22
CA LYS A 23 33.58 -3.85 -22.20
C LYS A 23 34.46 -4.39 -21.07
N THR A 24 33.91 -4.48 -19.86
CA THR A 24 34.54 -5.23 -18.78
C THR A 24 34.01 -6.66 -18.82
N SER A 25 34.85 -7.57 -19.29
CA SER A 25 34.73 -9.00 -19.00
C SER A 25 34.85 -9.19 -17.49
N SER A 26 33.83 -9.76 -16.84
CA SER A 26 33.95 -10.37 -15.52
C SER A 26 32.84 -11.39 -15.31
N ASN A 27 33.28 -12.65 -15.29
CA ASN A 27 32.85 -13.80 -14.52
C ASN A 27 31.39 -13.88 -14.05
N LYS A 28 30.78 -15.06 -14.27
CA LYS A 28 29.65 -15.58 -13.50
C LYS A 28 29.91 -15.33 -12.01
N VAL A 29 29.23 -14.34 -11.43
CA VAL A 29 29.14 -14.19 -9.98
C VAL A 29 27.91 -14.96 -9.54
N ALA A 30 28.15 -15.93 -8.66
CA ALA A 30 27.14 -16.69 -7.98
C ALA A 30 26.08 -15.76 -7.36
N ALA A 31 24.83 -16.23 -7.32
CA ALA A 31 23.76 -15.60 -6.59
C ALA A 31 24.15 -15.45 -5.11
N THR A 32 24.70 -14.30 -4.74
CA THR A 32 24.78 -13.87 -3.35
C THR A 32 23.41 -13.37 -2.96
N THR A 33 22.72 -14.15 -2.14
CA THR A 33 21.49 -13.82 -1.44
C THR A 33 21.73 -12.53 -0.64
N ALA A 34 21.38 -11.38 -1.19
CA ALA A 34 21.46 -10.12 -0.49
C ALA A 34 20.42 -10.16 0.64
N THR A 35 20.88 -10.20 1.89
CA THR A 35 20.01 -9.99 3.05
C THR A 35 19.52 -8.53 2.98
N PRO A 36 18.22 -8.27 2.82
CA PRO A 36 17.73 -6.91 2.71
C PRO A 36 18.00 -6.16 4.01
N THR A 37 18.80 -5.11 3.94
CA THR A 37 18.93 -4.15 5.04
C THR A 37 17.77 -3.16 4.93
N PRO A 38 16.93 -2.99 5.96
CA PRO A 38 15.79 -2.09 5.88
C PRO A 38 16.21 -0.62 5.82
N ALA A 39 15.39 0.20 5.14
CA ALA A 39 15.59 1.64 5.10
C ALA A 39 15.26 2.26 6.48
N PRO A 40 15.92 3.35 6.89
CA PRO A 40 15.52 4.10 8.08
C PRO A 40 14.03 4.48 8.01
N GLY A 41 13.24 4.11 9.03
CA GLY A 41 11.79 4.30 9.07
C GLY A 41 10.95 3.12 8.56
N PHE A 42 11.59 2.07 8.05
CA PHE A 42 10.95 0.84 7.57
C PHE A 42 11.58 -0.38 8.24
N THR A 43 11.69 -0.36 9.56
CA THR A 43 12.22 -1.47 10.32
C THR A 43 11.20 -2.62 10.36
N PRO A 44 11.60 -3.87 10.02
CA PRO A 44 10.95 -5.05 10.58
C PRO A 44 10.89 -4.84 12.09
N GLY A 45 9.69 -4.75 12.65
CA GLY A 45 9.53 -4.41 14.05
C GLY A 45 10.18 -5.46 14.95
N SER A 46 10.96 -5.02 15.93
CA SER A 46 10.89 -5.64 17.25
C SER A 46 9.65 -5.04 17.91
N VAL A 47 8.82 -5.86 18.56
CA VAL A 47 7.60 -5.40 19.22
C VAL A 47 8.00 -4.49 20.38
N ASP A 48 7.95 -3.19 20.18
CA ASP A 48 8.16 -2.18 21.22
C ASP A 48 6.79 -1.88 21.85
N THR A 49 6.61 -2.23 23.12
CA THR A 49 5.37 -2.07 23.89
C THR A 49 5.16 -0.62 24.37
N GLY A 50 5.49 0.36 23.52
CA GLY A 50 5.53 1.78 23.85
C GLY A 50 4.16 2.34 24.26
N SER A 51 3.99 2.58 25.56
CA SER A 51 2.87 3.31 26.16
C SER A 51 2.91 4.80 25.79
N GLY A 52 2.24 5.16 24.70
CA GLY A 52 2.00 6.57 24.33
C GLY A 52 0.73 7.10 24.98
N THR A 53 0.86 7.95 26.02
CA THR A 53 -0.26 8.68 26.61
C THR A 53 -0.71 9.84 25.71
N GLY A 54 -1.56 9.53 24.73
CA GLY A 54 -2.32 10.50 23.93
C GLY A 54 -3.72 10.67 24.48
N THR A 55 -4.06 11.87 24.93
CA THR A 55 -5.36 12.23 25.51
C THR A 55 -6.37 12.56 24.40
N GLY A 56 -7.49 11.81 24.36
CA GLY A 56 -8.77 12.24 23.80
C GLY A 56 -9.15 11.73 22.40
N SER A 57 -9.93 10.65 22.31
CA SER A 57 -11.32 10.63 21.79
C SER A 57 -11.83 9.19 21.66
N SER A 58 -13.04 8.94 22.18
CA SER A 58 -13.92 7.76 22.01
C SER A 58 -13.25 6.37 21.86
N GLY A 59 -13.25 5.62 22.96
CA GLY A 59 -12.69 4.27 23.08
C GLY A 59 -13.28 3.27 22.08
N GLY A 60 -12.51 2.97 21.04
CA GLY A 60 -12.45 1.63 20.47
C GLY A 60 -11.37 0.84 21.20
N THR A 61 -11.67 -0.39 21.61
CA THR A 61 -10.64 -1.32 22.10
C THR A 61 -9.66 -1.53 20.95
N VAL A 62 -8.40 -1.09 21.09
CA VAL A 62 -7.37 -1.34 20.09
C VAL A 62 -7.18 -2.85 20.00
N ASP A 63 -7.40 -3.43 18.82
CA ASP A 63 -7.16 -4.85 18.60
C ASP A 63 -5.65 -5.11 18.62
N THR A 64 -5.15 -5.53 19.79
CA THR A 64 -3.73 -5.84 19.99
C THR A 64 -3.27 -7.04 19.16
N SER A 65 -4.19 -7.82 18.57
CA SER A 65 -3.83 -8.92 17.65
C SER A 65 -3.18 -8.39 16.36
N CYS A 66 -3.45 -7.14 16.00
CA CYS A 66 -2.92 -6.48 14.81
C CYS A 66 -1.42 -6.16 14.91
N THR A 67 -0.86 -6.19 16.12
CA THR A 67 0.56 -5.94 16.41
C THR A 67 1.26 -7.16 17.00
N ALA A 68 0.65 -8.34 16.93
CA ALA A 68 1.27 -9.57 17.39
C ALA A 68 2.55 -9.87 16.58
N PRO A 69 3.58 -10.50 17.20
CA PRO A 69 4.78 -10.92 16.48
C PRO A 69 4.45 -11.85 15.32
N GLY A 70 5.22 -11.77 14.24
CA GLY A 70 5.06 -12.66 13.10
C GLY A 70 5.36 -14.12 13.43
N THR A 71 4.89 -15.00 12.55
CA THR A 71 5.01 -16.46 12.69
C THR A 71 6.08 -17.06 11.78
N GLY A 72 6.72 -18.15 12.22
CA GLY A 72 7.72 -18.89 11.43
C GLY A 72 9.18 -18.57 11.76
N ASN A 73 10.09 -19.12 10.96
CA ASN A 73 11.51 -19.24 11.29
C ASN A 73 12.40 -18.14 10.68
N GLN A 74 11.82 -17.16 9.98
CA GLN A 74 12.61 -16.10 9.38
C GLN A 74 13.15 -15.13 10.45
N PRO A 75 14.32 -14.52 10.20
CA PRO A 75 15.02 -13.73 11.22
C PRO A 75 14.34 -12.39 11.55
N PHE A 76 13.60 -11.82 10.59
CA PHE A 76 12.97 -10.51 10.71
C PHE A 76 11.45 -10.64 10.78
N ASP A 77 10.79 -9.74 11.50
CA ASP A 77 9.33 -9.69 11.50
C ASP A 77 8.79 -9.13 10.16
N TYR A 78 7.48 -9.18 9.96
CA TYR A 78 6.83 -8.52 8.81
C TYR A 78 7.08 -7.00 8.83
N TYR A 79 6.97 -6.38 7.67
CA TYR A 79 7.09 -4.92 7.54
C TYR A 79 5.76 -4.26 7.83
N THR A 80 5.78 -3.11 8.51
CA THR A 80 4.63 -2.22 8.65
C THR A 80 4.95 -0.92 7.94
N LEU A 81 4.13 -0.54 6.95
CA LEU A 81 4.31 0.73 6.25
C LEU A 81 3.87 1.90 7.14
N PRO A 82 4.46 3.10 6.96
CA PRO A 82 3.88 4.32 7.49
C PRO A 82 2.43 4.47 7.02
N SER A 83 1.63 5.16 7.82
CA SER A 83 0.22 5.38 7.51
C SER A 83 0.02 5.94 6.10
N ILE A 84 -0.97 5.40 5.40
CA ILE A 84 -1.37 5.79 4.05
C ILE A 84 -2.68 6.55 4.18
N ILE A 85 -2.58 7.87 4.03
CA ILE A 85 -3.74 8.73 3.84
C ILE A 85 -3.96 8.83 2.32
N ALA A 86 -5.16 8.49 1.86
CA ALA A 86 -5.52 8.51 0.46
C ALA A 86 -6.88 9.17 0.24
N HIS A 87 -7.00 9.96 -0.83
CA HIS A 87 -8.27 10.49 -1.29
C HIS A 87 -9.18 9.38 -1.81
N GLY A 88 -10.48 9.55 -1.61
CA GLY A 88 -11.47 8.78 -2.33
C GLY A 88 -11.34 8.96 -3.85
N LYS A 89 -11.79 7.96 -4.61
CA LYS A 89 -11.77 7.95 -6.08
C LYS A 89 -12.99 7.24 -6.65
N SER A 90 -13.13 7.20 -7.97
CA SER A 90 -14.09 6.28 -8.60
C SER A 90 -13.74 4.82 -8.30
N SER A 91 -14.74 3.93 -8.35
CA SER A 91 -14.55 2.50 -8.13
C SER A 91 -13.45 1.93 -9.05
N GLY A 92 -12.56 1.10 -8.49
CA GLY A 92 -11.49 0.43 -9.24
C GLY A 92 -10.31 1.34 -9.62
N VAL A 93 -10.32 2.61 -9.22
CA VAL A 93 -9.19 3.52 -9.43
C VAL A 93 -8.18 3.34 -8.29
N VAL A 94 -6.89 3.35 -8.64
CA VAL A 94 -5.79 3.33 -7.68
C VAL A 94 -5.78 4.63 -6.88
N ALA A 95 -5.90 4.51 -5.56
CA ALA A 95 -5.82 5.61 -4.63
C ALA A 95 -4.40 5.76 -4.05
N TRP A 96 -3.65 4.66 -3.96
CA TRP A 96 -2.25 4.65 -3.54
C TRP A 96 -1.45 3.54 -4.25
N SER A 97 -0.17 3.79 -4.51
CA SER A 97 0.76 2.85 -5.16
C SER A 97 2.15 2.91 -4.54
N SER A 98 2.71 1.75 -4.22
CA SER A 98 4.09 1.64 -3.73
C SER A 98 5.13 2.13 -4.74
N ALA A 99 4.78 2.14 -6.04
CA ALA A 99 5.66 2.61 -7.10
C ALA A 99 5.74 4.13 -7.19
N THR A 100 4.76 4.87 -6.66
CA THR A 100 4.72 6.34 -6.77
C THR A 100 4.73 7.05 -5.42
N ASP A 101 4.56 6.34 -4.31
CA ASP A 101 4.67 6.91 -2.97
C ASP A 101 6.07 7.53 -2.78
N PRO A 102 6.21 8.84 -2.53
CA PRO A 102 7.49 9.52 -2.41
C PRO A 102 8.38 8.95 -1.29
N ARG A 103 7.78 8.33 -0.27
CA ARG A 103 8.49 7.73 0.87
C ARG A 103 9.14 6.39 0.50
N LEU A 104 8.67 5.75 -0.58
CA LEU A 104 9.12 4.45 -1.03
C LEU A 104 10.05 4.51 -2.25
N GLN A 105 10.43 5.69 -2.74
CA GLN A 105 11.21 5.81 -3.99
C GLN A 105 12.69 5.43 -3.87
N THR A 106 13.17 5.03 -2.68
CA THR A 106 14.54 4.56 -2.50
C THR A 106 14.63 3.05 -2.72
N PRO A 107 15.72 2.52 -3.32
CA PRO A 107 15.91 1.08 -3.46
C PRO A 107 15.78 0.32 -2.13
N THR A 108 16.30 0.91 -1.05
CA THR A 108 16.25 0.31 0.28
C THR A 108 14.83 0.20 0.82
N ALA A 109 13.95 1.17 0.56
CA ALA A 109 12.54 1.07 0.94
C ALA A 109 11.82 0.02 0.09
N GLN A 110 12.07 -0.04 -1.22
CA GLN A 110 11.44 -1.03 -2.11
C GLN A 110 11.80 -2.48 -1.78
N ASN A 111 12.92 -2.73 -1.09
CA ASN A 111 13.34 -4.08 -0.70
C ASN A 111 12.29 -4.85 0.13
N MET A 112 11.36 -4.15 0.81
CA MET A 112 10.28 -4.80 1.55
C MET A 112 9.27 -5.54 0.65
N PHE A 113 9.27 -5.26 -0.66
CA PHE A 113 8.39 -5.90 -1.64
C PHE A 113 9.10 -6.94 -2.51
N VAL A 114 10.35 -7.28 -2.17
CA VAL A 114 11.10 -8.33 -2.87
C VAL A 114 10.72 -9.70 -2.29
N THR A 115 10.30 -10.60 -3.16
CA THR A 115 9.82 -11.96 -2.86
C THR A 115 9.96 -12.82 -4.11
N ASP A 116 10.10 -14.12 -3.95
CA ASP A 116 10.12 -15.09 -5.06
C ASP A 116 8.97 -16.11 -5.00
N ALA A 117 8.35 -16.31 -3.83
CA ALA A 117 7.29 -17.30 -3.65
C ALA A 117 6.11 -16.82 -2.81
N ARG A 118 6.35 -16.14 -1.68
CA ARG A 118 5.32 -15.76 -0.70
C ARG A 118 5.26 -14.26 -0.51
N PHE A 119 4.07 -13.70 -0.77
CA PHE A 119 3.71 -12.35 -0.35
C PHE A 119 2.41 -12.39 0.44
N GLN A 120 2.43 -11.88 1.68
CA GLN A 120 1.24 -11.75 2.50
C GLN A 120 0.95 -10.28 2.78
N VAL A 121 -0.32 -9.91 2.79
CA VAL A 121 -0.79 -8.56 3.10
C VAL A 121 -1.86 -8.61 4.17
N ARG A 122 -1.81 -7.64 5.08
CA ARG A 122 -2.88 -7.30 6.00
C ARG A 122 -3.09 -5.78 5.96
N VAL A 123 -4.34 -5.35 6.11
CA VAL A 123 -4.71 -3.94 6.14
C VAL A 123 -5.20 -3.58 7.53
N LEU A 124 -4.68 -2.50 8.10
CA LEU A 124 -5.17 -1.88 9.33
C LEU A 124 -5.99 -0.66 8.94
N ALA A 125 -7.20 -0.52 9.46
CA ALA A 125 -8.01 0.68 9.25
C ALA A 125 -7.84 1.63 10.43
N HIS A 126 -7.62 2.91 10.14
CA HIS A 126 -7.59 3.98 11.15
C HIS A 126 -8.87 4.79 11.11
N SER A 127 -9.15 5.54 12.17
CA SER A 127 -10.23 6.51 12.16
C SER A 127 -10.08 7.51 11.01
N SER A 128 -11.21 8.08 10.56
CA SER A 128 -11.21 9.15 9.56
C SER A 128 -10.17 10.21 9.90
N PRO A 129 -9.24 10.55 8.98
CA PRO A 129 -8.22 11.57 9.23
C PRO A 129 -8.80 13.00 9.17
N GLY A 130 -10.10 13.15 8.88
CA GLY A 130 -10.76 14.44 8.72
C GLY A 130 -10.10 15.29 7.63
N LYS A 131 -9.82 16.56 7.94
CA LYS A 131 -9.04 17.44 7.07
C LYS A 131 -7.55 17.12 7.22
N ALA A 132 -7.03 16.34 6.28
CA ALA A 132 -5.63 15.93 6.25
C ALA A 132 -4.95 16.26 4.91
N ILE A 133 -3.67 15.93 4.83
CA ILE A 133 -2.90 15.93 3.59
C ILE A 133 -2.65 14.48 3.22
N ASP A 134 -2.99 14.08 2.00
CA ASP A 134 -2.77 12.72 1.52
C ASP A 134 -1.27 12.44 1.30
N THR A 135 -0.96 11.17 1.06
CA THR A 135 0.42 10.69 0.84
C THR A 135 1.13 11.38 -0.34
N TYR A 136 0.37 11.97 -1.26
CA TYR A 136 0.84 12.67 -2.44
C TYR A 136 0.80 14.20 -2.30
N ASN A 137 0.64 14.69 -1.06
CA ASN A 137 0.62 16.10 -0.71
C ASN A 137 -0.61 16.89 -1.23
N ASN A 138 -1.73 16.21 -1.51
CA ASN A 138 -3.01 16.83 -1.83
C ASN A 138 -3.85 17.03 -0.56
N VAL A 139 -4.65 18.10 -0.50
CA VAL A 139 -5.46 18.43 0.68
C VAL A 139 -6.84 17.78 0.60
N CYS A 140 -7.20 17.04 1.65
CA CYS A 140 -8.54 16.53 1.89
C CYS A 140 -9.42 17.69 2.40
N THR A 141 -10.32 18.19 1.56
CA THR A 141 -11.03 19.45 1.81
C THR A 141 -12.25 19.30 2.72
N MET A 142 -12.80 18.09 2.83
CA MET A 142 -13.99 17.80 3.63
C MET A 142 -13.62 17.12 4.94
N GLU A 143 -14.41 17.37 5.99
CA GLU A 143 -14.39 16.49 7.17
C GLU A 143 -15.10 15.21 6.78
N ALA A 144 -14.31 14.21 6.40
CA ALA A 144 -14.82 12.88 6.12
C ALA A 144 -15.57 12.38 7.36
N LEU A 145 -16.84 11.99 7.17
CA LEU A 145 -17.66 11.44 8.26
C LEU A 145 -16.90 10.30 8.95
N PRO A 146 -17.05 10.15 10.28
CA PRO A 146 -16.39 9.07 10.99
C PRO A 146 -16.98 7.74 10.54
N TYR A 147 -16.26 7.01 9.69
CA TYR A 147 -16.57 5.64 9.33
C TYR A 147 -16.26 4.70 10.49
N THR A 148 -16.96 3.57 10.55
CA THR A 148 -16.68 2.52 11.56
C THR A 148 -16.03 1.30 10.95
N ARG A 149 -16.19 1.10 9.63
CA ARG A 149 -15.58 -0.01 8.90
C ARG A 149 -15.14 0.40 7.50
N LEU A 150 -14.10 -0.28 6.99
CA LEU A 150 -13.61 -0.12 5.62
C LEU A 150 -13.62 -1.46 4.87
N GLN A 151 -13.87 -1.37 3.57
CA GLN A 151 -13.53 -2.40 2.59
C GLN A 151 -12.45 -1.86 1.66
N VAL A 152 -11.40 -2.64 1.45
CA VAL A 152 -10.22 -2.20 0.67
C VAL A 152 -9.87 -3.27 -0.34
N LYS A 153 -9.57 -2.87 -1.58
CA LYS A 153 -9.04 -3.78 -2.60
C LYS A 153 -7.56 -3.50 -2.84
N VAL A 154 -6.75 -4.53 -2.72
CA VAL A 154 -5.32 -4.51 -2.99
C VAL A 154 -5.05 -5.23 -4.31
N GLY A 155 -4.21 -4.64 -5.15
CA GLY A 155 -3.74 -5.23 -6.39
C GLY A 155 -2.22 -5.34 -6.41
N LEU A 156 -1.73 -6.44 -6.98
CA LEU A 156 -0.30 -6.69 -7.16
C LEU A 156 0.07 -6.70 -8.65
N LYS A 157 1.15 -6.00 -8.98
CA LYS A 157 1.76 -5.97 -10.30
C LYS A 157 3.21 -6.40 -10.22
N LEU A 158 3.67 -7.03 -11.29
CA LEU A 158 5.10 -7.20 -11.51
C LEU A 158 5.74 -5.84 -11.83
N PRO A 159 7.04 -5.65 -11.54
CA PRO A 159 7.73 -4.40 -11.83
C PRO A 159 7.62 -4.04 -13.31
N GLY A 160 7.15 -2.81 -13.58
CA GLY A 160 6.93 -2.31 -14.94
C GLY A 160 5.67 -2.84 -15.65
N ALA A 161 4.88 -3.72 -15.03
CA ALA A 161 3.67 -4.25 -15.64
C ALA A 161 2.50 -3.26 -15.56
N ALA A 162 1.69 -3.20 -16.63
CA ALA A 162 0.49 -2.36 -16.67
C ALA A 162 -0.73 -3.02 -15.97
N THR A 163 -0.75 -4.36 -15.91
CA THR A 163 -1.89 -5.14 -15.42
C THR A 163 -1.58 -5.87 -14.13
N TYR A 164 -2.58 -6.02 -13.27
CA TYR A 164 -2.47 -6.86 -12.08
C TYR A 164 -2.34 -8.33 -12.46
N PHE A 165 -1.43 -9.05 -11.81
CA PHE A 165 -1.43 -10.52 -11.86
C PHE A 165 -2.34 -11.11 -10.78
N SER A 166 -2.61 -10.35 -9.70
CA SER A 166 -3.55 -10.74 -8.66
C SER A 166 -4.17 -9.52 -7.98
N THR A 167 -5.40 -9.68 -7.50
CA THR A 167 -6.09 -8.69 -6.67
C THR A 167 -6.89 -9.40 -5.59
N TYR A 168 -7.02 -8.79 -4.42
CA TYR A 168 -7.85 -9.28 -3.34
C TYR A 168 -8.65 -8.14 -2.70
N THR A 169 -9.92 -8.41 -2.38
CA THR A 169 -10.79 -7.45 -1.70
C THR A 169 -11.01 -7.90 -0.26
N PHE A 170 -10.63 -7.05 0.68
CA PHE A 170 -10.95 -7.19 2.10
C PHE A 170 -12.38 -6.67 2.30
N ASP A 171 -13.37 -7.58 2.23
CA ASP A 171 -14.79 -7.28 2.32
C ASP A 171 -15.61 -8.39 3.01
N TYR A 172 -16.92 -8.17 3.13
CA TYR A 172 -17.86 -9.12 3.73
C TYR A 172 -17.82 -10.49 3.05
N THR A 173 -17.73 -10.50 1.71
CA THR A 173 -17.80 -11.76 0.94
C THR A 173 -16.61 -12.67 1.22
N ASN A 174 -15.49 -12.06 1.62
CA ASN A 174 -14.28 -12.76 2.02
C ASN A 174 -14.13 -12.89 3.55
N ASN A 175 -15.16 -12.52 4.33
CA ASN A 175 -15.11 -12.43 5.80
C ASN A 175 -13.88 -11.64 6.29
N ALA A 176 -13.61 -10.52 5.63
CA ALA A 176 -12.39 -9.74 5.78
C ALA A 176 -12.67 -8.23 5.82
N GLU A 177 -13.86 -7.83 6.27
CA GLU A 177 -14.15 -6.42 6.58
C GLU A 177 -13.21 -5.92 7.68
N ILE A 178 -12.89 -4.64 7.64
CA ILE A 178 -11.88 -4.06 8.51
C ILE A 178 -12.57 -3.06 9.43
N ASP A 179 -12.70 -3.43 10.70
CA ASP A 179 -13.14 -2.49 11.73
C ASP A 179 -12.10 -1.38 11.91
N VAL A 180 -12.57 -0.15 12.13
CA VAL A 180 -11.70 0.97 12.46
C VAL A 180 -10.96 0.69 13.76
N ASN A 181 -9.66 0.99 13.77
CA ASN A 181 -8.68 0.64 14.80
C ASN A 181 -8.44 -0.88 14.95
N GLY A 182 -8.88 -1.66 13.96
CA GLY A 182 -8.60 -3.08 13.82
C GLY A 182 -7.80 -3.39 12.55
N CYS A 183 -7.70 -4.68 12.25
CA CYS A 183 -7.03 -5.18 11.06
C CYS A 183 -7.83 -6.29 10.38
N SER A 184 -7.56 -6.44 9.08
CA SER A 184 -8.05 -7.57 8.31
C SER A 184 -7.38 -8.88 8.76
N PRO A 185 -7.94 -10.05 8.41
CA PRO A 185 -7.16 -11.26 8.26
C PRO A 185 -5.97 -11.05 7.31
N SER A 186 -4.92 -11.86 7.44
CA SER A 186 -3.84 -11.88 6.47
C SER A 186 -4.27 -12.61 5.20
N HIS A 187 -3.85 -12.11 4.03
CA HIS A 187 -4.09 -12.75 2.75
C HIS A 187 -2.76 -13.07 2.06
N SER A 188 -2.59 -14.32 1.61
CA SER A 188 -1.39 -14.78 0.90
C SER A 188 -1.63 -14.81 -0.61
N PHE A 189 -0.74 -14.18 -1.37
CA PHE A 189 -0.76 -14.17 -2.83
C PHE A 189 0.23 -15.20 -3.39
N THR A 190 -0.15 -15.85 -4.49
CA THR A 190 0.78 -16.66 -5.31
C THR A 190 1.55 -15.74 -6.24
N ILE A 191 2.89 -15.83 -6.20
CA ILE A 191 3.77 -14.91 -6.93
C ILE A 191 4.32 -15.57 -8.20
N PRO A 192 4.09 -15.00 -9.39
CA PRO A 192 4.71 -15.49 -10.60
C PRO A 192 6.21 -15.16 -10.64
N PRO A 193 7.03 -15.92 -11.40
CA PRO A 193 8.45 -15.62 -11.55
C PRO A 193 8.67 -14.19 -12.07
N HIS A 194 9.54 -13.44 -11.41
CA HIS A 194 9.88 -12.08 -11.77
C HIS A 194 11.24 -11.66 -11.23
N THR A 195 11.67 -10.44 -11.57
CA THR A 195 12.89 -9.83 -11.07
C THR A 195 12.58 -8.44 -10.53
N GLY A 196 12.94 -8.16 -9.28
CA GLY A 196 12.75 -6.86 -8.65
C GLY A 196 11.55 -6.84 -7.68
N PRO A 197 11.28 -5.69 -7.04
CA PRO A 197 10.20 -5.56 -6.08
C PRO A 197 8.83 -5.60 -6.76
N LEU A 198 7.85 -6.21 -6.08
CA LEU A 198 6.45 -6.12 -6.49
C LEU A 198 5.92 -4.68 -6.34
N VAL A 199 4.99 -4.32 -7.21
CA VAL A 199 4.21 -3.08 -7.05
C VAL A 199 2.89 -3.42 -6.37
N VAL A 200 2.67 -2.81 -5.22
CA VAL A 200 1.45 -2.95 -4.41
C VAL A 200 0.61 -1.70 -4.61
N GLU A 201 -0.65 -1.88 -5.01
CA GLU A 201 -1.58 -0.78 -5.20
C GLU A 201 -2.83 -0.99 -4.35
N VAL A 202 -3.27 0.08 -3.73
CA VAL A 202 -4.54 0.15 -3.00
C VAL A 202 -5.52 0.90 -3.89
N MET A 203 -6.61 0.23 -4.24
CA MET A 203 -7.75 0.85 -4.93
C MET A 203 -8.60 1.63 -3.94
N ASN A 204 -9.53 2.47 -4.43
CA ASN A 204 -10.42 3.22 -3.54
C ASN A 204 -11.13 2.32 -2.52
N ALA A 205 -11.22 2.81 -1.29
CA ALA A 205 -11.94 2.17 -0.21
C ALA A 205 -13.46 2.39 -0.32
N LYS A 206 -14.20 1.48 0.30
CA LYS A 206 -15.60 1.67 0.63
C LYS A 206 -15.77 1.75 2.14
N TRP A 207 -16.77 2.49 2.56
CA TRP A 207 -17.11 2.71 3.97
C TRP A 207 -18.61 2.56 4.22
N ASP A 208 -18.98 2.39 5.48
CA ASP A 208 -20.34 2.21 5.96
C ASP A 208 -21.11 3.55 6.10
N TYR A 209 -20.95 4.44 5.10
CA TYR A 209 -21.49 5.82 5.06
C TYR A 209 -22.95 5.92 5.50
N SER A 210 -23.81 5.04 4.99
CA SER A 210 -25.25 5.17 5.18
C SER A 210 -25.64 5.05 6.66
N CYS A 211 -24.97 4.16 7.40
CA CYS A 211 -25.24 4.00 8.83
C CYS A 211 -24.61 5.09 9.69
N THR A 212 -23.47 5.64 9.27
CA THR A 212 -22.85 6.76 9.97
C THR A 212 -23.65 8.05 9.77
N TRP A 213 -24.20 8.25 8.57
CA TRP A 213 -25.12 9.34 8.25
C TRP A 213 -26.43 9.25 9.02
N ASP A 214 -27.11 8.09 8.97
CA ASP A 214 -28.40 7.90 9.65
C ASP A 214 -28.27 8.09 11.17
N LYS A 215 -27.16 7.59 11.76
CA LYS A 215 -26.83 7.82 13.17
C LYS A 215 -26.58 9.30 13.46
N ALA A 216 -25.85 10.02 12.59
CA ALA A 216 -25.62 11.46 12.75
C ALA A 216 -26.93 12.27 12.65
N MET A 217 -27.91 11.78 11.90
CA MET A 217 -29.23 12.42 11.74
C MET A 217 -30.25 12.01 12.83
N GLY A 218 -29.86 11.17 13.79
CA GLY A 218 -30.75 10.72 14.88
C GLY A 218 -31.84 9.75 14.43
N VAL A 219 -31.65 9.08 13.29
CA VAL A 219 -32.57 8.04 12.81
C VAL A 219 -32.47 6.83 13.76
N PRO A 220 -33.59 6.26 14.23
CA PRO A 220 -33.56 5.13 15.15
C PRO A 220 -32.76 3.93 14.60
N GLU A 221 -31.86 3.38 15.42
CA GLU A 221 -30.98 2.26 15.06
C GLU A 221 -31.76 1.01 14.58
N SER A 222 -33.04 0.90 14.96
CA SER A 222 -33.95 -0.18 14.54
C SER A 222 -34.43 -0.10 13.08
N SER A 223 -34.21 1.01 12.36
CA SER A 223 -34.62 1.14 10.96
C SER A 223 -33.57 0.74 9.92
N SER A 224 -32.31 0.49 10.31
CA SER A 224 -31.23 0.12 9.38
C SER A 224 -30.47 -1.12 9.85
N SER A 225 -31.06 -2.30 9.70
CA SER A 225 -30.33 -3.58 9.89
C SER A 225 -29.27 -3.83 8.81
N TYR A 226 -29.21 -2.97 7.79
CA TYR A 226 -28.29 -3.05 6.67
C TYR A 226 -27.65 -1.69 6.40
N CYS A 227 -26.32 -1.66 6.37
CA CYS A 227 -25.52 -0.49 6.02
C CYS A 227 -24.99 -0.65 4.60
N PRO A 228 -25.59 -0.02 3.57
CA PRO A 228 -25.03 -0.06 2.24
C PRO A 228 -23.64 0.62 2.23
N TRP A 229 -22.69 -0.09 1.61
CA TRP A 229 -21.33 0.38 1.40
C TRP A 229 -21.28 1.49 0.35
N GLY A 230 -20.79 2.67 0.76
CA GLY A 230 -20.49 3.79 -0.12
C GLY A 230 -19.02 3.78 -0.54
N LEU A 231 -18.68 4.36 -1.69
CA LEU A 231 -17.28 4.72 -1.97
C LEU A 231 -16.89 5.89 -1.09
N VAL A 232 -15.63 5.93 -0.63
CA VAL A 232 -15.07 7.18 -0.10
C VAL A 232 -15.03 8.20 -1.24
N TRP A 233 -15.55 9.40 -1.01
CA TRP A 233 -15.71 10.42 -2.05
C TRP A 233 -14.40 11.13 -2.35
N VAL A 234 -14.33 11.77 -3.53
CA VAL A 234 -13.09 12.40 -4.03
C VAL A 234 -12.57 13.56 -3.17
N HIS A 235 -13.43 14.15 -2.33
CA HIS A 235 -13.07 15.24 -1.41
C HIS A 235 -12.77 14.76 0.01
N ASP A 236 -13.04 13.48 0.29
CA ASP A 236 -12.80 12.82 1.56
C ASP A 236 -11.51 12.00 1.48
N CYS A 237 -10.93 11.75 2.65
CA CYS A 237 -9.79 10.86 2.79
C CYS A 237 -10.09 9.75 3.78
N TYR A 238 -9.39 8.65 3.58
CA TYR A 238 -9.34 7.54 4.51
C TYR A 238 -7.88 7.25 4.85
N GLU A 239 -7.68 6.64 6.02
CA GLU A 239 -6.36 6.31 6.54
C GLU A 239 -6.26 4.81 6.81
N ILE A 240 -5.23 4.18 6.26
CA ILE A 240 -4.91 2.76 6.45
C ILE A 240 -3.42 2.56 6.67
N THR A 241 -3.06 1.43 7.26
CA THR A 241 -1.68 0.92 7.27
C THR A 241 -1.63 -0.43 6.59
N LEU A 242 -0.61 -0.67 5.75
CA LEU A 242 -0.34 -1.99 5.21
C LEU A 242 0.74 -2.68 6.05
N GLN A 243 0.48 -3.94 6.40
CA GLN A 243 1.50 -4.87 6.87
C GLN A 243 1.80 -5.88 5.77
N VAL A 244 3.08 -6.12 5.48
CA VAL A 244 3.51 -7.00 4.41
C VAL A 244 4.56 -7.99 4.89
N ALA A 245 4.39 -9.26 4.53
CA ALA A 245 5.37 -10.31 4.78
C ALA A 245 5.83 -10.94 3.47
N THR A 246 7.14 -11.19 3.35
CA THR A 246 7.77 -11.82 2.18
C THR A 246 8.45 -13.11 2.56
N ASP A 247 9.10 -13.80 1.63
CA ASP A 247 9.95 -14.97 1.90
C ASP A 247 11.05 -14.71 2.95
N TYR A 248 11.44 -13.44 3.13
CA TYR A 248 12.54 -13.03 4.00
C TYR A 248 12.09 -12.58 5.41
N THR A 249 10.78 -12.53 5.67
CA THR A 249 10.21 -12.12 6.96
C THR A 249 9.37 -13.21 7.59
N LYS A 250 9.06 -13.09 8.87
CA LYS A 250 8.02 -13.90 9.49
C LYS A 250 6.67 -13.61 8.81
N GLY A 251 5.80 -14.61 8.79
CA GLY A 251 4.44 -14.49 8.28
C GLY A 251 3.61 -13.59 9.18
N LEU A 252 2.57 -12.99 8.61
CA LEU A 252 1.58 -12.27 9.39
C LEU A 252 0.80 -13.27 10.28
N PRO A 253 0.46 -12.89 11.52
CA PRO A 253 -0.32 -13.76 12.40
C PRO A 253 -1.75 -14.02 11.90
#